data_AF-A0A539D3E5-F1
#
_entry.id   AF-A0A539D3E5-F1
#
_cell.length_a   1.000
_cell.length_b   1.000
_cell.length_c   1.000
_cell.angle_alpha   90.00
_cell.angle_beta   90.00
_cell.angle_gamma   90.00
#
_symmetry.space_group_name_H-M   'P 1'
#
loop_
_entity.id
_entity.type
_entity.pdbx_description
1 polymer ?
#
loop_
_entity_poly.entity_id
_entity_poly.type
_entity_poly.pdbx_seq_one_letter_code
_entity_poly.pdbx_strand_id
1 'polypeptide(L)' 'MTAWDPIQYRRFSGHRLRPALDLLAAVPLDAPGHVVDLGCGEGRVTRLLQE' A
#
# COMPACT_ATOMS: atom_id res chain seq x y z
N MET A 1 -3.42 -18.05 -24.79
CA MET A 1 -2.81 -17.22 -23.73
C MET A 1 -3.90 -16.34 -23.15
N THR A 2 -4.17 -16.42 -21.85
CA THR A 2 -5.06 -15.46 -21.18
C THR A 2 -4.35 -14.12 -21.11
N ALA A 3 -4.92 -13.11 -21.76
CA ALA A 3 -4.42 -11.74 -21.69
C ALA A 3 -4.58 -11.19 -20.27
N TRP A 4 -3.70 -10.27 -19.88
CA TRP A 4 -3.82 -9.55 -18.61
C TRP A 4 -5.09 -8.69 -18.60
N ASP A 5 -5.88 -8.78 -17.52
CA ASP A 5 -7.10 -7.99 -17.32
C ASP A 5 -6.93 -7.00 -16.13
N PRO A 6 -6.88 -5.67 -16.39
CA PRO A 6 -6.80 -4.65 -15.34
C PRO A 6 -8.01 -4.63 -14.41
N ILE A 7 -9.19 -5.06 -14.87
CA ILE A 7 -10.42 -5.08 -14.07
C ILE A 7 -10.34 -6.21 -13.05
N GLN A 8 -9.99 -7.41 -13.49
CA GLN A 8 -9.74 -8.54 -12.60
C GLN A 8 -8.61 -8.24 -11.60
N TYR A 9 -7.54 -7.57 -12.04
CA TYR A 9 -6.46 -7.15 -11.14
C TYR A 9 -6.93 -6.17 -10.06
N ARG A 10 -7.83 -5.22 -10.37
CA ARG A 10 -8.37 -4.26 -9.40
C ARG A 10 -9.30 -4.86 -8.36
N ARG A 11 -9.95 -5.99 -8.67
CA ARG A 11 -10.88 -6.69 -7.76
C ARG A 11 -10.28 -7.00 -6.38
N PHE A 12 -8.98 -7.27 -6.31
CA PHE A 12 -8.28 -7.61 -5.06
C PHE A 12 -7.48 -6.45 -4.45
N SER A 13 -7.73 -5.22 -4.89
CA SER A 13 -6.98 -4.04 -4.42
C SER A 13 -7.09 -3.84 -2.91
N GLY A 14 -8.24 -4.15 -2.29
CA GLY A 14 -8.41 -4.12 -0.84
C GLY A 14 -7.55 -5.15 -0.10
N HIS A 15 -7.54 -6.41 -0.57
CA HIS A 15 -6.70 -7.47 0.03
C HIS A 15 -5.20 -7.15 -0.08
N ARG A 16 -4.77 -6.48 -1.16
CA ARG A 16 -3.38 -6.04 -1.33
C ARG A 16 -2.97 -4.90 -0.40
N LEU A 17 -3.93 -4.16 0.16
CA LEU A 17 -3.62 -3.11 1.14
C LEU A 17 -3.32 -3.68 2.53
N ARG A 18 -3.87 -4.87 2.84
CA ARG A 18 -3.75 -5.48 4.18
C ARG A 18 -2.31 -5.63 4.66
N PRO A 19 -1.34 -6.15 3.86
CA PRO A 19 0.05 -6.26 4.30
C PRO A 19 0.69 -4.91 4.65
N ALA A 20 0.35 -3.84 3.94
CA ALA A 20 0.87 -2.51 4.23
C ALA A 20 0.36 -1.99 5.58
N LEU A 21 -0.93 -2.19 5.88
CA LEU A 21 -1.52 -1.83 7.17
C LEU A 21 -0.92 -2.65 8.32
N ASP A 22 -0.77 -3.95 8.13
CA ASP A 22 -0.17 -4.83 9.13
C ASP A 22 1.29 -4.43 9.42
N LEU A 23 2.05 -4.03 8.39
CA LEU A 23 3.41 -3.52 8.55
C LEU A 23 3.45 -2.20 9.33
N LEU A 24 2.57 -1.25 9.02
CA LEU A 24 2.50 0.02 9.75
C LEU A 24 2.15 -0.17 11.23
N ALA A 25 1.26 -1.11 11.53
CA ALA A 25 0.94 -1.47 12.91
C ALA A 25 2.10 -2.16 13.65
N ALA A 26 3.00 -2.82 12.92
CA ALA A 26 4.13 -3.55 13.49
C ALA A 26 5.36 -2.66 13.78
N VAL A 27 5.40 -1.43 13.25
CA VAL A 27 6.54 -0.52 13.40
C VAL A 27 6.08 0.74 14.15
N PRO A 28 6.09 0.72 15.50
CA PRO A 28 5.64 1.86 16.29
C PRO A 28 6.67 2.99 16.23
N LEU A 29 6.38 4.00 15.41
CA LEU A 29 7.14 5.25 15.33
C LEU A 29 6.18 6.39 15.64
N ASP A 30 6.37 7.05 16.78
CA ASP A 30 5.44 8.11 17.23
C ASP A 30 5.56 9.39 16.38
N ALA A 31 6.74 9.69 15.84
CA ALA A 31 7.01 10.89 15.05
C ALA A 31 8.15 10.66 14.04
N PRO A 32 7.90 9.92 12.95
CA PRO A 32 8.93 9.69 11.93
C PRO A 32 9.30 11.02 11.24
N GLY A 33 10.58 11.38 11.24
CA GLY A 33 11.05 12.63 10.63
C GLY A 33 11.05 12.63 9.10
N HIS A 34 11.14 11.46 8.47
CA HIS A 34 11.09 11.30 7.01
C HIS A 34 10.64 9.87 6.66
N VAL A 35 9.69 9.74 5.73
CA VAL A 35 9.13 8.46 5.32
C VAL A 35 9.17 8.35 3.79
N VAL A 36 9.57 7.20 3.27
CA VAL A 36 9.63 6.92 1.83
C VAL A 36 8.85 5.65 1.51
N ASP A 37 7.90 5.75 0.58
CA ASP A 37 7.13 4.62 0.04
C ASP A 37 7.76 4.16 -1.28
N LEU A 38 8.56 3.08 -1.21
CA LEU A 38 9.26 2.53 -2.37
C LEU A 38 8.29 1.74 -3.26
N GLY A 39 8.13 2.18 -4.51
CA GLY A 39 7.21 1.53 -5.44
C GLY A 39 5.74 1.92 -5.20
N CYS A 40 5.49 3.18 -4.84
CA CYS A 40 4.19 3.70 -4.38
C CYS A 40 3.01 3.49 -5.35
N GLY A 41 3.26 3.24 -6.64
CA GLY A 41 2.21 2.99 -7.63
C GLY A 41 1.18 4.12 -7.68
N GLU A 42 -0.10 3.80 -7.42
CA GLU A 42 -1.20 4.77 -7.35
C GLU A 42 -1.18 5.64 -6.07
N GLY A 43 -0.18 5.49 -5.19
CA GLY A 43 0.01 6.32 -4.00
C GLY A 43 -0.95 6.03 -2.85
N ARG A 44 -1.68 4.90 -2.89
CA ARG A 44 -2.65 4.54 -1.84
C ARG A 44 -2.01 4.35 -0.47
N VAL A 45 -0.84 3.69 -0.42
CA VAL A 45 -0.10 3.47 0.83
C VAL A 45 0.54 4.78 1.29
N THR A 46 1.18 5.52 0.38
CA THR A 46 1.77 6.84 0.67
C THR A 46 0.80 7.77 1.40
N ARG A 47 -0.49 7.76 1.03
CA ARG A 47 -1.52 8.57 1.70
C ARG A 47 -1.71 8.20 3.17
N LEU A 48 -1.62 6.91 3.51
CA LEU A 48 -1.73 6.42 4.89
C LEU A 48 -0.52 6.80 5.75
N LEU A 49 0.62 7.09 5.12
CA LEU A 49 1.84 7.53 5.82
C LEU A 49 1.83 9.02 6.17
N GLN A 50 0.86 9.78 5.66
CA GLN A 50 0.69 11.21 5.95
C GLN A 50 -0.31 11.48 7.09
N GLU A 51 -0.99 10.45 7.60
CA GLU A 51 -1.90 10.51 8.75
C GLU A 51 -1.12 10.28 10.05
#